data_AF-A0AAN9XZ33-F1
#
_entry.id   AF-A0AAN9XZ33-F1
#
_cell.length_a   1.000
_cell.length_b   1.000
_cell.length_c   1.000
_cell.angle_alpha   90.00
_cell.angle_beta   90.00
_cell.angle_gamma   90.00
#
_symmetry.space_group_name_H-M   'P 1'
#
loop_
_entity.id
_entity.type
_entity.pdbx_description
1 polymer ?
#
loop_
_entity_poly.entity_id
_entity_poly.type
_entity_poly.pdbx_seq_one_letter_code
_entity_poly.pdbx_strand_id
1 'polypeptide(L)'
;MAFVQKAVARLHEPDKLDALLRDLGKKHYGYGAKQNYVDLIGPQFIQAIQPSLEKQWNSELDEAWNKLFRYIAHVMKDAMATEEFYNK
;
A
#
# COMPACT_ATOMS: atom_id res chain seq x y z
N MET A 1 5.53 12.16 1.78
CA MET A 1 5.03 11.01 2.58
C MET A 1 3.63 11.31 3.15
N ALA A 2 2.58 11.31 2.33
CA ALA A 2 1.20 11.57 2.79
C ALA A 2 0.22 10.45 2.39
N PHE A 3 0.71 9.38 1.76
CA PHE A 3 -0.19 8.36 1.20
C PHE A 3 -0.82 7.47 2.26
N VAL A 4 -0.04 6.96 3.21
CA VAL A 4 -0.55 6.10 4.29
C VAL A 4 -1.65 6.82 5.07
N GLN A 5 -1.46 8.11 5.39
CA GLN A 5 -2.50 8.94 5.99
C GLN A 5 -3.76 9.02 5.12
N LYS A 6 -3.63 9.23 3.80
CA LYS A 6 -4.77 9.26 2.87
C LYS A 6 -5.51 7.92 2.79
N ALA A 7 -4.78 6.81 2.91
CA ALA A 7 -5.36 5.47 2.92
C ALA A 7 -6.14 5.22 4.22
N VAL A 8 -5.54 5.53 5.37
CA VAL A 8 -6.20 5.42 6.68
C VAL A 8 -7.46 6.30 6.75
N ALA A 9 -7.40 7.52 6.22
CA ALA A 9 -8.55 8.43 6.18
C ALA A 9 -9.73 7.93 5.31
N ARG A 10 -9.53 6.90 4.48
CA ARG A 10 -10.52 6.35 3.53
C ARG A 10 -10.85 4.88 3.79
N LEU A 11 -10.55 4.34 4.96
CA LEU A 11 -10.86 2.94 5.30
C LEU A 11 -12.36 2.60 5.16
N HIS A 12 -13.23 3.61 5.29
CA HIS A 12 -14.68 3.47 5.14
C HIS A 12 -15.22 3.96 3.79
N GLU A 13 -14.33 4.27 2.84
CA GLU A 13 -14.66 4.74 1.49
C GLU A 13 -13.93 3.86 0.46
N PRO A 14 -14.24 2.54 0.38
CA PRO A 14 -13.46 1.57 -0.35
C PRO A 14 -13.26 1.95 -1.83
N ASP A 15 -14.31 2.42 -2.51
CA ASP A 15 -14.23 2.80 -3.93
C ASP A 15 -13.22 3.95 -4.16
N LYS A 16 -13.18 4.93 -3.25
CA LYS A 16 -12.24 6.06 -3.34
C LYS A 16 -10.82 5.62 -3.03
N LEU A 17 -10.66 4.69 -2.09
CA LEU A 17 -9.35 4.13 -1.77
C LEU A 17 -8.81 3.28 -2.92
N ASP A 18 -9.66 2.43 -3.52
CA ASP A 18 -9.31 1.59 -4.67
C ASP A 18 -8.89 2.45 -5.87
N ALA A 19 -9.68 3.47 -6.21
CA ALA A 19 -9.34 4.40 -7.30
C ALA A 19 -8.00 5.12 -7.06
N LEU A 20 -7.76 5.56 -5.82
CA LEU A 20 -6.52 6.22 -5.42
C LEU A 20 -5.31 5.26 -5.52
N LEU A 21 -5.47 4.01 -5.09
CA LEU A 21 -4.41 2.99 -5.17
C LEU A 21 -4.09 2.58 -6.60
N ARG A 22 -5.11 2.49 -7.47
CA ARG A 22 -4.92 2.20 -8.89
C ARG A 22 -4.13 3.30 -9.57
N ASP A 23 -4.51 4.58 -9.38
CA ASP A 23 -3.73 5.71 -9.89
C ASP A 23 -2.28 5.71 -9.37
N LEU A 24 -2.08 5.37 -8.09
CA LEU A 24 -0.75 5.24 -7.53
C LEU A 24 0.06 4.12 -8.20
N GLY A 25 -0.54 2.95 -8.43
CA GLY A 25 0.09 1.83 -9.12
C GLY A 25 0.51 2.20 -10.54
N LYS A 26 -0.37 2.85 -11.31
CA LYS A 26 -0.06 3.35 -12.66
C LYS A 26 1.15 4.28 -12.68
N LYS A 27 1.18 5.23 -11.75
CA LYS A 27 2.33 6.16 -11.61
C LYS A 27 3.62 5.41 -11.30
N HIS A 28 3.60 4.43 -10.40
CA HIS A 28 4.78 3.65 -10.05
C HIS A 28 5.27 2.77 -11.20
N TYR A 29 4.36 2.21 -12.02
CA TYR A 29 4.75 1.58 -13.27
C TYR A 29 5.46 2.58 -14.20
N GLY A 30 4.88 3.78 -14.39
CA GLY A 30 5.49 4.85 -15.19
C GLY A 30 6.85 5.32 -14.69
N TYR A 31 7.14 5.19 -13.38
CA TYR A 31 8.45 5.47 -12.79
C TYR A 31 9.47 4.33 -12.98
N GLY A 32 9.07 3.19 -13.58
CA GLY A 32 9.91 2.01 -13.75
C GLY A 32 10.04 1.14 -12.49
N ALA A 33 9.13 1.28 -11.52
CA ALA A 33 9.14 0.44 -10.33
C ALA A 33 8.82 -1.02 -10.68
N LYS A 34 9.53 -1.96 -10.07
CA LYS A 34 9.23 -3.40 -10.21
C LYS A 34 8.11 -3.80 -9.26
N GLN A 35 7.14 -4.57 -9.75
CA GLN A 35 6.01 -5.05 -8.96
C GLN A 35 6.45 -5.76 -7.67
N ASN A 36 7.51 -6.57 -7.74
CA ASN A 36 8.06 -7.31 -6.59
C ASN A 36 8.57 -6.42 -5.45
N TYR A 37 8.90 -5.14 -5.73
CA TYR A 37 9.34 -4.22 -4.68
C TYR A 37 8.17 -3.61 -3.90
N VAL A 38 6.95 -3.63 -4.45
CA VAL A 38 5.76 -3.11 -3.76
C VAL A 38 5.46 -3.93 -2.50
N ASP A 39 5.67 -5.26 -2.56
CA ASP A 39 5.44 -6.16 -1.42
C ASP A 39 6.38 -5.88 -0.23
N LEU A 40 7.54 -5.27 -0.49
CA LEU A 40 8.52 -4.93 0.55
C LEU A 40 8.11 -3.70 1.36
N ILE A 41 7.23 -2.83 0.84
CA ILE A 41 6.88 -1.57 1.51
C ILE A 41 6.17 -1.81 2.84
N GLY A 42 5.24 -2.77 2.90
CA GLY A 42 4.48 -3.06 4.11
C GLY A 42 5.36 -3.46 5.31
N PRO A 43 6.18 -4.52 5.18
CA PRO A 43 7.08 -4.95 6.24
C PRO A 43 8.05 -3.84 6.68
N GLN A 44 8.63 -3.09 5.74
CA GLN A 44 9.57 -2.02 6.07
C GLN A 44 8.88 -0.86 6.80
N PHE A 45 7.66 -0.50 6.41
CA PHE A 45 6.89 0.53 7.10
C PHE A 45 6.54 0.09 8.53
N ILE A 46 6.01 -1.12 8.69
CA ILE A 46 5.62 -1.67 10.00
C ILE A 46 6.83 -1.70 10.94
N GLN A 47 7.97 -2.21 10.46
CA GLN A 47 9.22 -2.25 11.22
C GLN A 47 9.67 -0.85 11.66
N ALA A 48 9.48 0.17 10.82
CA ALA A 48 9.85 1.54 11.14
C ALA A 48 8.92 2.21 12.18
N ILE A 49 7.61 1.93 12.13
CA ILE A 49 6.64 2.58 13.04
C ILE A 49 6.48 1.87 14.38
N GLN A 50 6.71 0.56 14.44
CA GLN A 50 6.49 -0.24 15.64
C GLN A 50 7.24 0.31 16.87
N PRO A 51 8.54 0.69 16.80
CA PRO A 51 9.24 1.26 17.94
C PRO A 51 8.65 2.59 18.44
N SER A 52 8.02 3.36 17.55
CA SER A 52 7.43 4.68 17.89
C SER A 52 6.09 4.58 18.61
N LEU A 53 5.45 3.41 18.57
CA LEU A 53 4.14 3.16 19.20
C LEU A 53 4.27 2.55 20.60
N GLU A 54 5.46 2.04 20.96
CA GLU A 54 5.80 1.48 22.28
C GLU A 54 4.65 0.63 22.87
N LYS A 55 4.02 1.12 23.95
CA LYS A 55 2.95 0.44 24.70
C LYS A 55 1.61 0.36 23.95
N GLN A 56 1.43 1.13 22.88
CA GLN A 56 0.22 1.09 22.05
C GLN A 56 0.27 -0.03 21.01
N TRP A 57 1.46 -0.61 20.76
CA TRP A 57 1.59 -1.74 19.86
C TRP A 57 1.04 -3.01 20.47
N ASN A 58 0.19 -3.72 19.74
CA ASN A 58 -0.36 -5.01 20.12
C ASN A 58 -0.59 -5.88 18.86
N SER A 59 -0.98 -7.14 19.06
CA SER A 59 -1.18 -8.10 17.96
C SER A 59 -2.29 -7.69 16.99
N GLU A 60 -3.36 -7.06 17.50
CA GLU A 60 -4.46 -6.57 16.67
C GLU A 60 -4.00 -5.43 15.75
N LEU A 61 -3.21 -4.50 16.27
CA LEU A 61 -2.66 -3.38 15.51
C LEU A 61 -1.64 -3.86 14.46
N ASP A 62 -0.79 -4.82 14.81
CA ASP A 62 0.12 -5.47 13.86
C ASP A 62 -0.65 -6.13 12.70
N GLU A 63 -1.69 -6.90 13.03
CA GLU A 63 -2.52 -7.56 12.02
C GLU A 63 -3.26 -6.54 11.14
N ALA A 64 -3.78 -5.47 11.73
CA ALA A 64 -4.46 -4.39 11.00
C ALA A 64 -3.54 -3.70 9.99
N TRP A 65 -2.31 -3.36 10.39
CA TRP A 65 -1.31 -2.80 9.48
C TRP A 65 -0.92 -3.77 8.37
N ASN A 66 -0.69 -5.04 8.71
CA ASN A 66 -0.39 -6.08 7.73
C ASN A 66 -1.52 -6.22 6.69
N LYS A 67 -2.79 -6.25 7.13
CA LYS A 67 -3.95 -6.31 6.23
C LYS A 67 -4.01 -5.09 5.31
N LEU A 68 -3.84 -3.88 5.86
CA LEU A 68 -3.84 -2.65 5.08
C LEU A 68 -2.75 -2.68 3.99
N PHE A 69 -1.50 -3.01 4.34
CA PHE A 69 -0.42 -3.02 3.36
C PHE A 69 -0.54 -4.14 2.33
N ARG A 70 -1.08 -5.31 2.70
CA ARG A 70 -1.40 -6.37 1.72
C ARG A 70 -2.44 -5.92 0.71
N TYR A 71 -3.49 -5.23 1.17
CA TYR A 71 -4.51 -4.66 0.30
C TYR A 71 -3.93 -3.59 -0.63
N ILE A 72 -3.15 -2.65 -0.09
CA ILE A 72 -2.44 -1.62 -0.88
C ILE A 72 -1.58 -2.27 -1.96
N ALA A 73 -0.74 -3.24 -1.59
CA ALA A 73 0.16 -3.92 -2.51
C ALA A 73 -0.61 -4.69 -3.59
N HIS A 74 -1.71 -5.36 -3.23
CA HIS A 74 -2.56 -6.08 -4.17
C HIS A 74 -3.11 -5.14 -5.26
N VAL A 75 -3.79 -4.05 -4.87
CA VAL A 75 -4.42 -3.12 -5.82
C VAL A 75 -3.37 -2.40 -6.68
N MET A 76 -2.25 -1.99 -6.08
CA MET A 76 -1.18 -1.34 -6.83
C MET A 76 -0.55 -2.27 -7.87
N LYS A 77 -0.24 -3.52 -7.49
CA LYS A 77 0.36 -4.48 -8.41
C LYS A 77 -0.60 -4.85 -9.55
N ASP A 78 -1.90 -4.99 -9.26
CA ASP A 78 -2.92 -5.21 -10.29
C ASP A 78 -2.92 -4.07 -11.34
N ALA A 79 -2.88 -2.82 -10.87
CA ALA A 79 -2.79 -1.67 -11.76
C ALA A 79 -1.47 -1.64 -12.54
N MET A 80 -0.33 -1.95 -11.90
CA MET A 80 0.97 -2.03 -12.58
C MET A 80 1.00 -3.13 -13.65
N ALA A 81 0.43 -4.31 -13.36
CA ALA A 81 0.35 -5.42 -14.31
C ALA A 81 -0.55 -5.07 -15.50
N THR A 82 -1.63 -4.34 -15.25
CA THR A 82 -2.52 -3.82 -16.30
C THR A 82 -1.78 -2.87 -17.23
N GLU A 83 -1.03 -1.90 -16.69
CA GLU A 83 -0.20 -1.00 -17.51
C GLU A 83 0.90 -1.76 -18.25
N GLU A 84 1.54 -2.75 -17.62
CA GLU A 84 2.55 -3.59 -18.26
C GLU A 84 1.97 -4.39 -19.43
N PHE A 85 0.74 -4.88 -19.32
CA PHE A 85 0.07 -5.61 -20.41
C PHE A 85 -0.22 -4.71 -21.61
N TYR A 86 -0.68 -3.47 -21.39
CA TYR A 86 -1.05 -2.55 -22.49
C TYR A 86 0.14 -1.85 -23.16
N ASN A 87 1.30 -1.76 -22.48
CA ASN A 87 2.50 -1.11 -23.01
C ASN A 87 3.55 -2.10 -23.55
N LYS A 88 3.22 -3.40 -23.60
CA LYS A 88 4.00 -4.43 -24.32
C LYS A 88 3.61 -4.47 -25.79
#